data_AF-A0A817QP45-F1
#
_entry.id   AF-A0A817QP45-F1
#
_cell.length_a   1.000
_cell.length_b   1.000
_cell.length_c   1.000
_cell.angle_alpha   90.00
_cell.angle_beta   90.00
_cell.angle_gamma   90.00
#
_symmetry.space_group_name_H-M   'P 1'
#
loop_
_entity.id
_entity.type
_entity.pdbx_description
1 polymer ?
#
loop_
_entity_poly.entity_id
_entity_poly.type
_entity_poly.pdbx_seq_one_letter_code
_entity_poly.pdbx_strand_id
1 'polypeptide(L)' 'SHEFYAHQAEITKRLIQEKGCTIIACEADWPSAYRVNRWVKGDSTTLNITDANDALKQFTRFPS' A
#
# COMPACT_ATOMS: atom_id res chain seq x y z
N SER A 1 9.17 14.01 7.75
CA SER A 1 8.20 15.08 7.47
C SER A 1 7.24 14.59 6.40
N HIS A 2 5.96 14.90 6.53
CA HIS A 2 4.89 14.41 5.65
C HIS A 2 5.16 14.68 4.14
N GLU A 3 5.91 15.74 3.85
CA GLU A 3 6.35 16.12 2.49
C GLU A 3 7.15 15.02 1.77
N PHE A 4 8.00 14.28 2.49
CA PHE A 4 8.79 13.21 1.87
C PHE A 4 7.90 12.06 1.37
N TYR A 5 6.92 11.65 2.18
CA TYR A 5 5.98 10.58 1.80
C TYR A 5 5.01 11.04 0.71
N ALA A 6 4.59 12.31 0.73
CA ALA A 6 3.78 12.88 -0.35
C ALA A 6 4.53 12.84 -1.68
N HIS A 7 5.81 13.19 -1.71
CA HIS A 7 6.63 13.09 -2.92
C HIS A 7 6.82 11.65 -3.39
N GLN A 8 7.08 10.71 -2.49
CA GLN A 8 7.19 9.29 -2.86
C GLN A 8 5.88 8.75 -3.43
N ALA A 9 4.74 9.11 -2.85
CA ALA A 9 3.43 8.71 -3.33
C ALA A 9 3.17 9.26 -4.73
N GLU A 10 3.50 10.53 -4.98
CA GLU A 10 3.33 11.15 -6.29
C GLU A 10 4.24 10.51 -7.35
N ILE A 11 5.51 10.23 -7.04
CA ILE A 11 6.42 9.52 -7.95
C ILE A 11 5.88 8.12 -8.27
N THR A 12 5.45 7.37 -7.25
CA THR A 12 4.90 6.02 -7.42
C THR A 12 3.66 6.04 -8.32
N LYS A 13 2.76 7.00 -8.09
CA LYS A 13 1.57 7.21 -8.92
C LYS A 13 1.93 7.48 -10.38
N ARG A 14 2.90 8.35 -10.63
CA ARG A 14 3.38 8.65 -11.99
C ARG A 14 4.02 7.44 -12.65
N LEU A 15 4.79 6.63 -11.93
CA LEU A 15 5.36 5.38 -12.47
C LEU A 15 4.26 4.39 -12.88
N ILE A 16 3.20 4.27 -12.09
CA ILE A 16 2.05 3.43 -12.43
C ILE A 16 1.35 3.97 -13.69
N GLN A 17 1.03 5.27 -13.71
CA GLN A 17 0.22 5.88 -14.77
C GLN A 17 0.99 6.07 -16.09
N GLU A 18 2.27 6.47 -16.03
CA GLU A 18 3.06 6.85 -17.20
C GLU A 18 3.94 5.70 -17.71
N LYS A 19 4.34 4.76 -16.84
CA LYS A 19 5.28 3.66 -17.18
C LYS A 19 4.66 2.28 -17.06
N GLY A 20 3.42 2.18 -16.59
CA GLY A 20 2.72 0.88 -16.48
C GLY A 20 3.33 -0.03 -15.42
N CYS A 21 3.96 0.52 -14.38
CA CYS A 21 4.42 -0.29 -13.26
C CYS A 21 3.21 -0.97 -12.58
N THR A 22 3.24 -2.29 -12.46
CA THR A 22 2.15 -3.11 -11.89
C THR A 22 2.49 -3.74 -10.54
N ILE A 23 3.72 -3.53 -10.06
CA ILE A 23 4.24 -4.08 -8.81
C ILE A 23 4.81 -2.93 -7.98
N ILE A 24 4.48 -2.92 -6.69
CA ILE A 24 5.09 -2.04 -5.69
C ILE A 24 5.80 -2.93 -4.67
N ALA A 25 7.10 -2.73 -4.49
CA ALA A 25 7.87 -3.40 -3.47
C ALA A 25 8.10 -2.44 -2.30
N CYS A 26 7.85 -2.90 -1.07
CA CYS A 26 8.10 -2.15 0.15
C CYS A 26 8.87 -3.01 1.15
N GLU A 27 9.67 -2.36 2.00
CA GLU A 27 10.38 -3.02 3.10
C GLU A 27 9.38 -3.30 4.24
N ALA A 28 8.63 -4.38 4.11
CA ALA A 28 7.61 -4.77 5.06
C ALA A 28 7.63 -6.28 5.32
N ASP A 29 7.01 -6.68 6.43
CA ASP A 29 6.73 -8.07 6.67
C ASP A 29 5.72 -8.57 5.62
N TRP A 30 6.00 -9.77 5.10
CA TRP A 30 5.18 -10.39 4.05
C TRP A 30 3.69 -10.46 4.40
N PRO A 31 3.27 -10.85 5.61
CA PRO A 31 1.85 -10.90 5.96
C PRO A 31 1.14 -9.55 5.85
N SER A 32 1.74 -8.47 6.34
CA SER A 32 1.18 -7.13 6.24
C SER A 32 1.10 -6.67 4.78
N ALA A 33 2.18 -6.81 4.02
CA ALA A 33 2.20 -6.45 2.59
C ALA A 33 1.18 -7.27 1.78
N TYR A 34 1.05 -8.56 2.07
CA TYR A 34 0.11 -9.43 1.41
C TYR A 34 -1.34 -9.03 1.72
N ARG A 35 -1.65 -8.63 2.95
CA ARG A 35 -2.98 -8.14 3.34
C ARG A 35 -3.38 -6.89 2.55
N VAL A 36 -2.48 -5.93 2.40
CA VAL A 36 -2.73 -4.73 1.57
C VAL A 36 -2.89 -5.10 0.10
N ASN A 37 -2.03 -5.99 -0.43
CA ASN A 37 -2.15 -6.44 -1.81
C ASN A 37 -3.51 -7.09 -2.10
N ARG A 38 -4.02 -7.92 -1.18
CA ARG A 38 -5.37 -8.52 -1.29
C ARG A 38 -6.47 -7.46 -1.34
N TRP A 39 -6.38 -6.46 -0.47
CA TRP A 39 -7.31 -5.32 -0.46
C TRP A 39 -7.29 -4.56 -1.80
N VAL A 40 -6.10 -4.20 -2.29
CA VAL A 40 -5.93 -3.48 -3.58
C VAL A 40 -6.47 -4.31 -4.77
N LYS A 41 -6.39 -5.63 -4.69
CA LYS A 41 -6.94 -6.55 -5.71
C LYS A 41 -8.45 -6.78 -5.59
N GLY A 42 -9.12 -6.20 -4.59
CA GLY A 42 -10.56 -6.31 -4.39
C GLY A 42 -11.02 -7.57 -3.67
N ASP A 43 -10.11 -8.32 -3.02
CA ASP A 43 -10.43 -9.50 -2.21
C ASP A 43 -10.84 -9.10 -0.76
N SER A 44 -11.67 -8.06 -0.65
CA SER A 44 -12.07 -7.49 0.64
C SER A 44 -13.10 -8.33 1.39
N THR A 45 -13.97 -9.03 0.65
CA THR A 45 -15.05 -9.86 1.21
C THR A 45 -14.54 -11.08 1.98
N THR A 46 -13.38 -11.62 1.61
CA THR A 46 -12.75 -12.76 2.27
C THR A 46 -11.98 -12.36 3.53
N LEU A 47 -11.69 -11.07 3.72
CA LEU A 47 -10.69 -10.60 4.67
C LEU A 47 -11.22 -9.77 5.86
N ASN A 48 -12.53 -9.52 5.94
CA ASN A 48 -13.12 -8.57 6.90
C ASN A 48 -12.41 -7.20 6.89
N ILE A 49 -11.92 -6.76 5.72
CA ILE A 49 -11.32 -5.43 5.57
C ILE A 49 -12.41 -4.44 5.19
N THR A 50 -12.64 -3.45 6.04
CA THR A 50 -13.70 -2.45 5.86
C THR A 50 -13.28 -1.29 4.97
N ASP A 51 -12.00 -0.91 5.03
CA ASP A 51 -11.44 0.24 4.34
C ASP A 51 -9.90 0.15 4.21
N ALA A 52 -9.30 1.13 3.54
CA ALA A 52 -7.87 1.17 3.30
C ALA A 52 -7.03 1.36 4.58
N ASN A 53 -7.53 2.10 5.57
CA ASN A 53 -6.82 2.26 6.84
C ASN A 53 -6.82 0.94 7.60
N ASP A 54 -7.95 0.23 7.59
CA ASP A 54 -8.02 -1.11 8.12
C ASP A 54 -7.01 -2.03 7.45
N ALA A 55 -6.89 -2.02 6.11
CA ALA A 55 -5.87 -2.76 5.34
C ALA A 55 -4.43 -2.47 5.79
N LEU A 56 -4.15 -1.23 6.21
CA LEU A 56 -2.83 -0.75 6.63
C LEU A 56 -2.52 -0.94 8.12
N LYS A 57 -3.48 -1.31 8.98
CA LYS A 57 -3.29 -1.39 10.45
C LYS A 57 -2.10 -2.26 10.90
N GLN A 58 -1.66 -3.21 10.09
CA GLN A 58 -0.53 -4.09 10.42
C GLN A 58 0.84 -3.48 10.07
N PHE A 59 0.87 -2.39 9.29
CA PHE A 59 2.07 -1.61 9.00
C PHE A 59 2.40 -0.69 10.19
N THR A 60 2.98 -1.25 11.25
CA THR A 60 3.30 -0.51 12.49
C THR A 60 4.72 0.06 12.53
N ARG A 61 5.59 -0.33 11.59
CA ARG A 61 7.02 0.03 11.55
C ARG A 61 7.35 1.24 10.67
N PHE A 62 6.37 1.78 9.95
CA PHE A 62 6.58 2.96 9.13
C PHE A 62 6.29 4.23 9.93
N PRO A 63 7.10 5.29 9.79
CA PRO A 63 6.79 6.59 10.40
C PRO A 63 5.44 7.12 9.92
N SER A 64 4.62 7.60 10.85
CA SER A 64 3.37 8.34 10.60
C SER A 64 3.62 9.78 10.17
#